data_AF-A0A9E6V622-F1
#
_entry.id   AF-A0A9E6V622-F1
#
_cell.length_a   1.000
_cell.length_b   1.000
_cell.length_c   1.000
_cell.angle_alpha   90.00
_cell.angle_beta   90.00
_cell.angle_gamma   90.00
#
_symmetry.space_group_name_H-M   'P 1'
#
loop_
_entity.id
_entity.type
_entity.pdbx_description
1 polymer ?
#
loop_
_entity_poly.entity_id
_entity_poly.type
_entity_poly.pdbx_seq_one_letter_code
_entity_poly.pdbx_strand_id
1 'polypeptide(L)'
;LKKDIHNIAHHYDYVILDLGAGIEHYVQFLASLAARCVVVLTDEPTSLTDAYAFVKLCSTKLNKTELSVVVNQAATQKDGERAYDALNKACSNFLGTSPSLLGVIRRDNKVRDAIRAQSPLVEKSPHTTAATDAAAISIKLLQRMCVPVSG
;
A
#
# COMPACT_ATOMS: atom_id res chain seq x y z
N LEU A 1 -10.54 21.47 -1.80
CA LEU A 1 -9.74 20.23 -1.70
C LEU A 1 -9.76 19.38 -2.97
N LYS A 2 -10.85 18.69 -3.35
CA LYS A 2 -10.86 17.83 -4.57
C LYS A 2 -10.45 18.58 -5.84
N LYS A 3 -11.03 19.78 -6.06
CA LYS A 3 -10.73 20.64 -7.21
C LYS A 3 -9.27 21.07 -7.22
N ASP A 4 -8.73 21.43 -6.06
CA ASP A 4 -7.34 21.90 -5.92
C ASP A 4 -6.34 20.76 -6.17
N ILE A 5 -6.58 19.59 -5.57
CA ILE A 5 -5.79 18.37 -5.83
C ILE A 5 -5.83 18.04 -7.32
N HIS A 6 -7.01 18.07 -7.94
CA HIS A 6 -7.14 17.78 -9.36
C HIS A 6 -6.37 18.77 -10.23
N ASN A 7 -6.48 20.07 -9.95
CA ASN A 7 -5.77 21.11 -10.71
C ASN A 7 -4.25 20.98 -10.60
N ILE A 8 -3.73 20.67 -9.42
CA ILE A 8 -2.29 20.49 -9.21
C ILE A 8 -1.83 19.18 -9.85
N ALA A 9 -2.62 18.10 -9.73
CA ALA A 9 -2.29 16.78 -10.25
C ALA A 9 -2.00 16.76 -11.76
N HIS A 10 -2.62 17.66 -12.54
CA HIS A 10 -2.36 17.80 -13.99
C HIS A 10 -0.92 18.18 -14.35
N HIS A 11 -0.12 18.63 -13.38
CA HIS A 11 1.28 19.02 -13.58
C HIS A 11 2.29 17.93 -13.23
N TYR A 12 1.84 16.74 -12.82
CA TYR A 12 2.69 15.64 -12.37
C TYR A 12 2.29 14.34 -13.06
N ASP A 13 3.26 13.49 -13.35
CA ASP A 13 3.00 12.13 -13.86
C ASP A 13 2.30 11.26 -12.81
N TYR A 14 2.66 11.48 -11.54
CA TYR A 14 2.17 10.70 -10.41
C TYR A 14 1.87 11.59 -9.20
N VAL A 15 0.76 11.27 -8.52
CA VAL A 15 0.40 11.88 -7.24
C VAL A 15 0.27 10.77 -6.21
N ILE A 16 1.06 10.85 -5.14
CA ILE A 16 0.99 9.95 -4.00
C ILE A 16 0.19 10.63 -2.91
N LEU A 17 -0.90 9.99 -2.47
CA LEU A 17 -1.68 10.43 -1.33
C LEU A 17 -1.31 9.56 -0.13
N ASP A 18 -0.57 10.11 0.81
CA ASP A 18 -0.32 9.47 2.10
C ASP A 18 -1.53 9.70 3.01
N LEU A 19 -2.23 8.63 3.34
CA LEU A 19 -3.48 8.68 4.10
C LEU A 19 -3.20 8.27 5.54
N GLY A 20 -3.87 8.92 6.49
CA GLY A 20 -3.80 8.44 7.88
C GLY A 20 -4.40 7.05 8.03
N ALA A 21 -4.10 6.42 9.16
CA ALA A 21 -4.64 5.11 9.51
C ALA A 21 -6.15 5.16 9.70
N GLY A 22 -6.80 4.00 9.58
CA GLY A 22 -8.23 3.84 9.87
C GLY A 22 -9.13 3.97 8.64
N ILE A 23 -10.41 4.17 8.92
CA ILE A 23 -11.49 4.20 7.93
C ILE A 23 -12.35 5.46 8.10
N GLU A 24 -11.80 6.55 8.63
CA GLU A 24 -12.54 7.80 8.79
C GLU A 24 -12.97 8.39 7.44
N HIS A 25 -13.98 9.25 7.47
CA HIS A 25 -14.58 9.80 6.25
C HIS A 25 -13.57 10.50 5.33
N TYR A 26 -12.55 11.17 5.87
CA TYR A 26 -11.54 11.85 5.06
C TYR A 26 -10.60 10.85 4.36
N VAL A 27 -10.23 9.74 5.03
CA VAL A 27 -9.43 8.65 4.43
C VAL A 27 -10.22 8.01 3.29
N GLN A 28 -11.50 7.68 3.53
CA GLN A 28 -12.39 7.14 2.50
C GLN A 28 -12.50 8.07 1.30
N PHE A 29 -12.67 9.38 1.56
CA PHE A 29 -12.78 10.39 0.52
C PHE A 29 -11.50 10.48 -0.32
N LEU A 30 -10.33 10.58 0.29
CA LEU A 30 -9.07 10.66 -0.45
C LEU A 30 -8.75 9.36 -1.20
N ALA A 31 -9.00 8.20 -0.59
CA ALA A 31 -8.88 6.91 -1.25
C ALA A 31 -9.80 6.81 -2.48
N SER A 32 -11.02 7.36 -2.41
CA SER A 32 -11.96 7.40 -3.55
C SER A 32 -11.48 8.21 -4.75
N LEU A 33 -10.54 9.14 -4.54
CA LEU A 33 -9.96 9.93 -5.63
C LEU A 33 -8.83 9.20 -6.35
N ALA A 34 -8.28 8.14 -5.74
CA ALA A 34 -7.14 7.41 -6.28
C ALA A 34 -7.59 6.28 -7.21
N ALA A 35 -6.92 6.17 -8.36
CA ALA A 35 -7.09 5.03 -9.28
C ALA A 35 -6.59 3.72 -8.68
N ARG A 36 -5.57 3.81 -7.83
CA ARG A 36 -4.95 2.69 -7.12
C ARG A 36 -4.81 3.00 -5.65
N CYS A 37 -4.96 1.99 -4.82
CA CYS A 37 -4.69 2.10 -3.39
C CYS A 37 -3.82 0.92 -2.93
N VAL A 38 -2.77 1.26 -2.20
CA VAL A 38 -1.85 0.29 -1.59
C VAL A 38 -2.16 0.23 -0.10
N VAL A 39 -2.67 -0.92 0.34
CA VAL A 39 -2.94 -1.20 1.75
C VAL A 39 -1.66 -1.74 2.38
N VAL A 40 -1.13 -1.04 3.37
CA VAL A 40 0.06 -1.46 4.12
C VAL A 40 -0.39 -2.09 5.44
N LEU A 41 0.05 -3.32 5.71
CA LEU A 41 -0.26 -4.04 6.95
C LEU A 41 0.97 -4.72 7.53
N THR A 42 0.92 -5.15 8.79
CA THR A 42 1.93 -6.00 9.44
C THR A 42 1.36 -7.39 9.70
N ASP A 43 2.19 -8.34 10.11
CA ASP A 43 1.76 -9.69 10.52
C ASP A 43 1.04 -9.72 11.89
N GLU A 44 0.67 -8.55 12.43
CA GLU A 44 -0.08 -8.43 13.67
C GLU A 44 -1.60 -8.59 13.44
N PRO A 45 -2.31 -9.33 14.30
CA PRO A 45 -3.75 -9.60 14.12
C PRO A 45 -4.63 -8.35 13.99
N THR A 46 -4.30 -7.28 14.71
CA THR A 46 -5.01 -5.99 14.63
C THR A 46 -4.82 -5.34 13.26
N SER A 47 -3.58 -5.33 12.74
CA SER A 47 -3.29 -4.79 11.41
C SER A 47 -4.01 -5.54 10.29
N LEU A 48 -4.10 -6.88 10.38
CA LEU A 48 -4.89 -7.69 9.45
C LEU A 48 -6.38 -7.35 9.49
N THR A 49 -6.91 -7.14 10.70
CA THR A 49 -8.33 -6.78 10.90
C THR A 49 -8.64 -5.41 10.30
N ASP A 50 -7.78 -4.42 10.53
CA ASP A 50 -7.93 -3.07 9.99
C ASP A 50 -7.79 -3.05 8.46
N ALA A 51 -6.81 -3.78 7.92
CA ALA A 51 -6.63 -3.93 6.49
C ALA A 51 -7.86 -4.57 5.82
N TYR A 52 -8.42 -5.63 6.42
CA TYR A 52 -9.66 -6.24 5.94
C TYR A 52 -10.85 -5.27 5.96
N ALA A 53 -11.00 -4.50 7.04
CA ALA A 53 -12.05 -3.50 7.15
C ALA A 53 -11.93 -2.42 6.06
N PHE A 54 -10.71 -1.99 5.77
CA PHE A 54 -10.43 -1.04 4.69
C PHE A 54 -10.72 -1.62 3.30
N VAL A 55 -10.30 -2.87 3.03
CA VAL A 55 -10.60 -3.55 1.76
C VAL A 55 -12.11 -3.73 1.58
N LYS A 56 -12.85 -4.14 2.62
CA LYS A 56 -14.32 -4.23 2.60
C LYS A 56 -14.97 -2.89 2.30
N LEU A 57 -14.43 -1.80 2.84
CA LEU A 57 -14.94 -0.47 2.58
C LEU A 57 -14.73 -0.08 1.11
N CYS A 58 -13.53 -0.33 0.59
CA CYS A 58 -13.20 -0.04 -0.80
C CYS A 58 -14.05 -0.88 -1.77
N SER A 59 -14.25 -2.17 -1.48
CA SER A 59 -15.04 -3.06 -2.35
C SER A 59 -16.53 -2.72 -2.38
N THR A 60 -17.05 -2.07 -1.34
CA THR A 60 -18.49 -1.72 -1.25
C THR A 60 -18.81 -0.30 -1.71
N LYS A 61 -17.87 0.64 -1.56
CA LYS A 61 -18.10 2.06 -1.83
C LYS A 61 -17.28 2.62 -3.00
N LEU A 62 -16.15 1.99 -3.34
CA LEU A 62 -15.12 2.56 -4.21
C LEU A 62 -14.85 1.67 -5.44
N ASN A 63 -15.93 1.21 -6.12
CA ASN A 63 -15.99 0.24 -7.24
C ASN A 63 -14.98 0.39 -8.42
N LYS A 64 -14.01 1.30 -8.36
CA LYS A 64 -13.01 1.58 -9.40
C LYS A 64 -11.56 1.63 -8.90
N THR A 65 -11.29 1.46 -7.61
CA THR A 65 -9.92 1.53 -7.08
C THR A 65 -9.25 0.16 -7.11
N GLU A 66 -8.14 0.04 -7.84
CA GLU A 66 -7.32 -1.18 -7.84
C GLU A 66 -6.61 -1.32 -6.48
N LEU A 67 -6.91 -2.38 -5.75
CA LEU A 67 -6.33 -2.65 -4.44
C LEU A 67 -5.11 -3.57 -4.55
N SER A 68 -4.01 -3.13 -3.93
CA SER A 68 -2.82 -3.94 -3.73
C SER A 68 -2.38 -3.91 -2.27
N VAL A 69 -1.64 -4.92 -1.84
CA VAL A 69 -1.21 -5.09 -0.45
C VAL A 69 0.31 -5.07 -0.35
N VAL A 70 0.83 -4.37 0.66
CA VAL A 70 2.22 -4.51 1.10
C VAL A 70 2.22 -5.00 2.54
N VAL A 71 2.94 -6.09 2.80
CA VAL A 71 3.16 -6.55 4.17
C VAL A 71 4.48 -5.99 4.67
N ASN A 72 4.40 -5.09 5.65
CA ASN A 72 5.53 -4.38 6.22
C ASN A 72 6.01 -5.02 7.52
N GLN A 73 7.29 -4.81 7.83
CA GLN A 73 7.98 -5.32 9.03
C GLN A 73 7.87 -6.84 9.26
N ALA A 74 7.72 -7.63 8.19
CA ALA A 74 7.68 -9.08 8.32
C ALA A 74 9.04 -9.63 8.81
N ALA A 75 9.02 -10.65 9.68
CA ALA A 75 10.26 -11.28 10.13
C ALA A 75 11.03 -11.94 8.96
N THR A 76 10.29 -12.57 8.05
CA THR A 76 10.82 -13.17 6.83
C THR A 76 9.88 -12.92 5.65
N GLN A 77 10.37 -13.15 4.43
CA GLN A 77 9.54 -13.14 3.22
C GLN A 77 8.31 -14.06 3.36
N LYS A 78 8.53 -15.27 3.88
CA LYS A 78 7.49 -16.29 4.06
C LYS A 78 6.44 -15.90 5.10
N ASP A 79 6.85 -15.22 6.16
CA ASP A 79 5.91 -14.73 7.18
C ASP A 79 5.05 -13.60 6.62
N GLY A 80 5.62 -12.73 5.79
CA GLY A 80 4.86 -11.72 5.05
C GLY A 80 3.84 -12.33 4.08
N GLU A 81 4.25 -13.35 3.32
CA GLU A 81 3.35 -14.08 2.42
C GLU A 81 2.20 -14.76 3.16
N ARG A 82 2.47 -15.37 4.33
CA ARG A 82 1.43 -15.96 5.19
C ARG A 82 0.43 -14.93 5.70
N ALA A 83 0.88 -13.75 6.11
CA ALA A 83 -0.01 -12.68 6.55
C ALA A 83 -0.89 -12.18 5.40
N TYR A 84 -0.31 -12.01 4.20
CA TYR A 84 -1.07 -11.71 2.99
C TYR A 84 -2.11 -12.79 2.67
N ASP A 85 -1.73 -14.08 2.71
CA ASP A 85 -2.63 -15.19 2.42
C ASP A 85 -3.83 -15.21 3.38
N ALA A 86 -3.60 -14.90 4.66
CA ALA A 86 -4.67 -14.77 5.64
C ALA A 86 -5.67 -13.67 5.27
N LEU A 87 -5.18 -12.47 4.92
CA LEU A 87 -6.03 -11.37 4.44
C LEU A 87 -6.75 -11.76 3.15
N ASN A 88 -6.03 -12.27 2.16
CA ASN A 88 -6.57 -12.58 0.83
C ASN A 88 -7.65 -13.66 0.92
N LYS A 89 -7.47 -14.67 1.79
CA LYS A 89 -8.48 -15.69 2.06
C LYS A 89 -9.76 -15.09 2.66
N ALA A 90 -9.63 -14.17 3.61
CA ALA A 90 -10.78 -13.49 4.19
C ALA A 90 -11.50 -12.62 3.14
N CYS A 91 -10.77 -11.83 2.35
CA CYS A 91 -11.34 -11.02 1.28
C CYS A 91 -12.04 -11.89 0.21
N SER A 92 -11.43 -13.01 -0.19
CA SER A 92 -11.99 -13.89 -1.21
C SER A 92 -13.28 -14.56 -0.72
N ASN A 93 -13.27 -15.06 0.52
CA ASN A 93 -14.41 -15.78 1.09
C ASN A 93 -15.61 -14.88 1.41
N PHE A 94 -15.36 -13.64 1.88
CA PHE A 94 -16.43 -12.79 2.43
C PHE A 94 -16.76 -11.57 1.56
N LEU A 95 -15.84 -11.12 0.71
CA LEU A 95 -16.01 -9.93 -0.12
C LEU A 95 -16.05 -10.25 -1.62
N GLY A 96 -15.70 -11.48 -2.02
CA GLY A 96 -15.57 -11.85 -3.43
C GLY A 96 -14.46 -11.07 -4.15
N THR A 97 -13.46 -10.57 -3.42
CA THR A 97 -12.33 -9.80 -3.97
C THR A 97 -11.00 -10.43 -3.56
N SER A 98 -9.99 -10.29 -4.40
CA SER A 98 -8.63 -10.77 -4.14
C SER A 98 -7.64 -9.64 -4.44
N PRO A 99 -7.37 -8.74 -3.48
CA PRO A 99 -6.40 -7.67 -3.68
C PRO A 99 -5.01 -8.29 -3.86
N SER A 100 -4.25 -7.80 -4.82
CA SER A 100 -2.98 -8.44 -5.19
C SER A 100 -1.84 -8.11 -4.22
N LEU A 101 -0.94 -9.05 -3.97
CA LEU A 101 0.30 -8.78 -3.24
C LEU A 101 1.27 -7.97 -4.11
N LEU A 102 1.63 -6.76 -3.65
CA LEU A 102 2.66 -5.94 -4.29
C LEU A 102 4.06 -6.33 -3.81
N GLY A 103 4.19 -6.64 -2.51
CA GLY A 103 5.43 -7.19 -1.95
C GLY A 103 5.44 -7.25 -0.42
N VAL A 104 6.56 -7.71 0.11
CA VAL A 104 6.84 -7.81 1.54
C VAL A 104 8.07 -6.96 1.82
N ILE A 105 7.99 -6.11 2.85
CA ILE A 105 9.14 -5.38 3.40
C ILE A 105 9.54 -6.08 4.69
N ARG A 106 10.73 -6.68 4.69
CA ARG A 106 11.25 -7.36 5.87
C ARG A 106 11.70 -6.36 6.93
N ARG A 107 11.56 -6.73 8.20
CA ARG A 107 11.99 -5.92 9.34
C ARG A 107 13.49 -5.67 9.25
N ASP A 108 13.88 -4.40 9.34
CA ASP A 108 15.27 -3.96 9.34
C ASP A 108 15.48 -2.87 10.40
N ASN A 109 16.50 -3.04 11.24
CA ASN A 109 16.79 -2.08 12.32
C ASN A 109 17.23 -0.71 11.78
N LYS A 110 17.74 -0.64 10.55
CA LYS A 110 18.14 0.62 9.92
C LYS A 110 16.98 1.55 9.61
N VAL A 111 15.75 1.04 9.55
CA VAL A 111 14.54 1.86 9.47
C VAL A 111 14.46 2.81 10.68
N ARG A 112 14.71 2.29 11.90
CA ARG A 112 14.68 3.12 13.12
C ARG A 112 15.80 4.16 13.13
N ASP A 113 16.99 3.79 12.66
CA ASP A 113 18.13 4.70 12.55
C ASP A 113 17.88 5.82 11.53
N ALA A 114 17.16 5.52 10.44
CA ALA A 114 16.75 6.48 9.41
C ALA A 114 15.72 7.47 9.95
N ILE A 115 14.68 6.96 10.62
CA ILE A 115 13.64 7.79 11.27
C ILE A 115 14.27 8.76 12.28
N ARG A 116 15.14 8.26 13.17
CA ARG A 116 15.82 9.11 14.18
C ARG A 116 16.67 10.22 13.59
N ALA A 117 17.20 10.02 12.39
CA ALA A 117 17.99 11.01 11.70
C ALA A 117 17.19 11.85 10.70
N GLN A 118 15.86 11.67 10.65
CA GLN A 118 14.97 12.39 9.74
C GLN A 118 15.43 12.32 8.27
N SER A 119 16.01 11.19 7.88
CA SER A 119 16.47 10.94 6.50
C SER A 119 15.81 9.66 5.98
N PRO A 120 15.33 9.64 4.73
CA PRO A 120 14.76 8.45 4.11
C PRO A 120 15.72 7.26 4.18
N LEU A 121 15.17 6.06 4.42
CA LEU A 121 15.96 4.83 4.48
C LEU A 121 16.80 4.62 3.21
N VAL A 122 16.20 4.88 2.05
CA VAL A 122 16.85 4.68 0.74
C VAL A 122 18.03 5.62 0.51
N GLU A 123 18.06 6.78 1.18
CA GLU A 123 19.19 7.71 1.11
C GLU A 123 20.27 7.33 2.13
N LYS A 124 19.86 7.07 3.37
CA LYS A 124 20.78 6.81 4.48
C LYS A 124 21.40 5.41 4.46
N SER A 125 20.66 4.40 4.01
CA SER A 125 21.07 2.99 4.06
C SER A 125 20.49 2.20 2.88
N PRO A 126 20.89 2.53 1.63
CA PRO A 126 20.30 2.01 0.40
C PRO A 126 20.43 0.49 0.21
N HIS A 127 21.46 -0.13 0.81
CA HIS A 127 21.75 -1.56 0.63
C HIS A 127 21.14 -2.44 1.73
N THR A 128 20.25 -1.88 2.54
CA THR A 128 19.53 -2.64 3.58
C THR A 128 18.42 -3.49 2.97
N THR A 129 18.02 -4.53 3.71
CA THR A 129 16.96 -5.44 3.28
C THR A 129 15.68 -4.67 3.00
N ALA A 130 15.25 -3.82 3.94
CA ALA A 130 14.03 -3.02 3.78
C ALA A 130 14.12 -2.01 2.63
N ALA A 131 15.30 -1.41 2.36
CA ALA A 131 15.47 -0.51 1.22
C ALA A 131 15.34 -1.25 -0.11
N THR A 132 15.95 -2.43 -0.21
CA THR A 132 15.86 -3.27 -1.42
C THR A 132 14.45 -3.80 -1.66
N ASP A 133 13.75 -4.20 -0.59
CA ASP A 133 12.36 -4.66 -0.66
C ASP A 133 11.43 -3.52 -1.12
N ALA A 134 11.59 -2.31 -0.56
CA ALA A 134 10.83 -1.13 -0.96
C ALA A 134 11.10 -0.72 -2.43
N ALA A 135 12.35 -0.80 -2.88
CA ALA A 135 12.71 -0.54 -4.28
C ALA A 135 12.10 -1.57 -5.24
N ALA A 136 12.05 -2.85 -4.87
CA ALA A 136 11.38 -3.86 -5.68
C ALA A 136 9.87 -3.61 -5.79
N ILE A 137 9.23 -3.16 -4.71
CA ILE A 137 7.82 -2.77 -4.68
C ILE A 137 7.55 -1.56 -5.58
N SER A 138 8.41 -0.53 -5.55
CA SER A 138 8.22 0.66 -6.39
C SER A 138 8.32 0.33 -7.88
N ILE A 139 9.27 -0.52 -8.28
CA ILE A 139 9.40 -0.99 -9.68
C ILE A 139 8.11 -1.70 -10.12
N LYS A 140 7.58 -2.63 -9.31
CA LYS A 140 6.33 -3.33 -9.62
C LYS A 140 5.14 -2.38 -9.73
N LEU A 141 5.06 -1.38 -8.85
CA LEU A 141 4.00 -0.39 -8.85
C LEU A 141 4.01 0.41 -10.16
N LEU A 142 5.19 0.86 -10.58
CA LEU A 142 5.38 1.62 -11.82
C LEU A 142 5.11 0.79 -13.09
N GLN A 143 5.55 -0.48 -13.12
CA GLN A 143 5.29 -1.38 -14.26
C GLN A 143 3.81 -1.57 -14.53
N ARG A 144 3.00 -1.70 -13.47
CA ARG A 144 1.55 -1.82 -13.63
C ARG A 144 0.92 -0.54 -14.16
N MET A 145 1.54 0.63 -14.01
CA MET A 145 1.00 1.92 -14.48
C MET A 145 1.11 2.10 -16.01
N CYS A 146 1.93 1.28 -16.68
CA CYS A 146 2.19 1.40 -18.12
C CYS A 146 1.23 0.63 -19.03
N VAL A 147 0.00 0.30 -18.59
CA VAL A 147 -1.00 -0.26 -19.51
C VAL A 147 -1.42 0.88 -20.45
N PRO A 148 -1.25 0.75 -21.78
CA PRO A 148 -1.67 1.77 -22.72
C PRO A 148 -3.17 2.01 -22.57
N VAL A 149 -3.58 3.27 -22.52
CA VAL A 149 -4.97 3.62 -22.80
C VAL A 149 -5.20 3.24 -24.25
N SER A 150 -5.81 2.08 -24.50
CA SER A 150 -6.25 1.70 -25.84
C SER A 150 -7.21 2.77 -26.34
N GLY A 151 -6.77 3.51 -27.36
CA GLY A 151 -7.63 4.39 -28.16
C GLY A 151 -8.51 3.59 -29.11
#